data_AF-A0A496PX04-F1
#
_entry.id   AF-A0A496PX04-F1
#
_cell.length_a   1.000
_cell.length_b   1.000
_cell.length_c   1.000
_cell.angle_alpha   90.00
_cell.angle_beta   90.00
_cell.angle_gamma   90.00
#
_symmetry.space_group_name_H-M   'P 1'
#
loop_
_entity.id
_entity.type
_entity.pdbx_description
1 polymer ?
#
loop_
_entity_poly.entity_id
_entity_poly.type
_entity_poly.pdbx_seq_one_letter_code
_entity_poly.pdbx_strand_id
1 'polypeptide(L)'
;ASEAMKIGLPRTGSVRQVHRGHIPIDGLITKHYLKEELEFLLPDHGLEVREIEKIPYPWTTEFAQPPAWMVEPHPWDWMALARRA
;
A
#
# COMPACT_ATOMS: atom_id res chain seq x y z
N ALA A 1 15.88 12.88 31.19
CA ALA A 1 14.99 13.05 30.03
C ALA A 1 15.57 12.23 28.89
N SER A 2 14.81 11.29 28.33
CA SER A 2 15.15 10.61 27.08
C SER A 2 13.86 10.30 26.33
N GLU A 3 13.31 11.36 25.75
CA GLU A 3 12.73 11.49 24.40
C GLU A 3 12.35 10.23 23.60
N ALA A 4 11.59 9.30 24.18
CA ALA A 4 10.91 8.22 23.44
C ALA A 4 9.38 8.22 23.64
N MET A 5 8.83 9.37 24.05
CA MET A 5 7.39 9.62 24.11
C MET A 5 7.00 10.62 23.01
N LYS A 6 6.86 10.12 21.79
CA LYS A 6 6.27 10.72 20.57
C LYS A 6 6.51 9.67 19.48
N ILE A 7 5.67 8.65 19.32
CA ILE A 7 4.44 8.69 18.53
C ILE A 7 3.64 7.45 18.97
N GLY A 8 2.40 7.65 19.43
CA GLY A 8 1.52 6.58 19.89
C GLY A 8 0.96 5.76 18.73
N LEU A 9 1.75 4.86 18.15
CA LEU A 9 1.25 3.87 17.20
C LEU A 9 0.95 2.55 17.92
N PRO A 10 -0.28 2.02 17.80
CA PRO A 10 -0.63 0.75 18.43
C PRO A 10 0.23 -0.37 17.84
N ARG A 11 0.87 -1.15 18.73
CA ARG A 11 1.73 -2.30 18.42
C ARG A 11 1.02 -3.45 17.69
N THR A 12 -0.30 -3.33 17.51
CA THR A 12 -1.15 -4.33 16.89
C THR A 12 -2.21 -3.59 16.08
N GLY A 13 -2.21 -3.76 14.75
CA GLY A 13 -3.32 -3.30 13.93
C GLY A 13 -4.59 -4.02 14.38
N SER A 14 -5.66 -3.28 14.68
CA SER A 14 -6.94 -3.93 15.00
C SER A 14 -7.40 -4.77 13.80
N VAL A 15 -8.05 -5.91 14.04
CA VAL A 15 -8.63 -6.75 12.96
C VAL A 15 -9.45 -5.90 11.98
N ARG A 16 -10.18 -4.91 12.50
CA ARG A 16 -10.94 -3.94 11.72
C ARG A 16 -10.07 -3.07 10.80
N GLN A 17 -8.88 -2.65 11.23
CA GLN A 17 -7.95 -1.89 10.40
C GLN A 17 -7.34 -2.75 9.30
N VAL A 18 -6.96 -4.00 9.61
CA VAL A 18 -6.44 -4.94 8.62
C VAL A 18 -7.48 -5.24 7.55
N HIS A 19 -8.75 -5.45 7.94
CA HIS A 19 -9.86 -5.61 6.97
C HIS A 19 -10.08 -4.38 6.08
N ARG A 20 -9.64 -3.20 6.51
CA ARG A 20 -9.67 -1.96 5.72
C ARG A 20 -8.35 -1.73 4.98
N GLY A 21 -7.46 -2.71 4.89
CA GLY A 21 -6.17 -2.58 4.22
C GLY A 21 -5.18 -1.64 4.92
N HIS A 22 -5.43 -1.22 6.16
CA HIS A 22 -4.47 -0.44 6.94
C HIS A 22 -3.45 -1.38 7.58
N ILE A 23 -2.25 -1.41 7.02
CA ILE A 23 -1.17 -2.31 7.42
C ILE A 23 0.03 -1.45 7.87
N PRO A 24 0.59 -1.69 9.06
CA PRO A 24 1.83 -1.03 9.46
C PRO A 24 3.01 -1.54 8.63
N ILE A 25 3.70 -0.65 7.92
CA ILE A 25 4.99 -0.88 7.28
C ILE A 25 6.00 0.03 7.97
N ASP A 26 7.07 -0.54 8.52
CA ASP A 26 8.10 0.19 9.29
C ASP A 26 7.52 1.12 10.38
N GLY A 27 6.44 0.65 11.01
CA GLY A 27 5.72 1.38 12.05
C GLY A 27 4.76 2.45 11.55
N LEU A 28 4.76 2.79 10.26
CA LEU A 28 3.81 3.74 9.66
C LEU A 28 2.60 3.00 9.11
N ILE A 29 1.39 3.49 9.40
CA ILE A 29 0.16 2.91 8.85
C ILE A 29 0.07 3.26 7.36
N THR A 30 0.14 2.23 6.53
CA THR A 30 0.04 2.34 5.07
C THR A 30 -1.25 1.66 4.61
N LYS A 31 -2.04 2.38 3.80
CA LYS A 31 -3.27 1.86 3.19
C LYS A 31 -2.90 1.09 1.92
N HIS A 32 -3.19 -0.20 1.92
CA HIS A 32 -3.14 -1.06 0.75
C HIS A 32 -4.53 -1.08 0.11
N TYR A 33 -4.63 -0.51 -1.08
CA TYR A 33 -5.88 -0.43 -1.82
C TYR A 33 -6.15 -1.74 -2.57
N LEU A 34 -7.40 -2.18 -2.56
CA LEU A 34 -7.89 -3.14 -3.53
C LEU A 34 -8.16 -2.45 -4.87
N LYS A 35 -8.18 -3.22 -5.97
CA LYS A 35 -8.55 -2.70 -7.28
C LYS A 35 -9.95 -2.09 -7.24
N GLU A 36 -10.88 -2.81 -6.63
CA GLU A 36 -12.28 -2.41 -6.51
C GLU A 36 -12.39 -1.10 -5.72
N GLU A 37 -11.58 -0.90 -4.69
CA GLU A 37 -11.56 0.39 -3.97
C GLU A 37 -11.13 1.54 -4.88
N LEU A 38 -10.14 1.34 -5.76
CA LEU A 38 -9.71 2.36 -6.72
C LEU A 38 -10.79 2.64 -7.78
N GLU A 39 -11.53 1.60 -8.22
CA GLU A 39 -12.64 1.72 -9.16
C GLU A 39 -13.78 2.60 -8.63
N PHE A 40 -13.99 2.67 -7.31
CA PHE A 40 -14.97 3.57 -6.68
C PHE A 40 -14.37 4.90 -6.24
N LEU A 41 -13.18 4.88 -5.65
CA LEU A 41 -12.53 6.07 -5.08
C LEU A 41 -12.24 7.11 -6.15
N LEU A 42 -11.67 6.70 -7.29
CA LEU A 42 -11.26 7.65 -8.33
C LEU A 42 -12.47 8.41 -8.95
N PRO A 43 -13.59 7.74 -9.30
CA PRO A 43 -14.80 8.43 -9.73
C PRO A 43 -15.40 9.39 -8.69
N ASP A 44 -15.41 9.02 -7.40
CA ASP A 44 -15.87 9.91 -6.31
C ASP A 44 -15.05 11.20 -6.24
N HIS A 45 -13.83 11.18 -6.77
CA HIS A 45 -12.94 12.34 -6.90
C HIS A 45 -12.94 12.99 -8.30
N GLY A 46 -13.92 12.69 -9.15
CA GLY A 46 -14.06 13.30 -10.48
C GLY A 46 -13.04 12.79 -11.50
N LEU A 47 -12.53 11.58 -11.32
CA LEU A 47 -11.62 10.92 -12.25
C LEU A 47 -12.33 9.72 -12.90
N GLU A 48 -12.43 9.75 -14.23
CA GLU A 48 -12.89 8.61 -15.01
C GLU A 48 -11.74 7.62 -15.18
N VAL A 49 -11.85 6.46 -14.54
CA VAL A 49 -10.87 5.37 -14.64
C VAL A 49 -10.90 4.78 -16.06
N ARG A 50 -9.74 4.71 -16.71
CA ARG A 50 -9.56 4.10 -18.03
C ARG A 50 -8.97 2.70 -17.93
N GLU A 51 -7.99 2.53 -17.05
CA GLU A 51 -7.26 1.28 -16.89
C GLU A 51 -6.70 1.20 -15.46
N ILE A 52 -6.67 0.00 -14.90
CA ILE A 52 -5.97 -0.31 -13.65
C ILE A 52 -5.23 -1.63 -13.86
N GLU A 53 -3.92 -1.60 -13.66
CA GLU A 53 -3.06 -2.77 -13.83
C GLU A 53 -2.12 -2.98 -12.64
N LYS A 54 -1.69 -4.23 -12.43
CA LYS A 54 -0.66 -4.57 -11.45
C LYS A 54 0.70 -4.43 -12.12
N ILE A 55 1.55 -3.58 -11.55
CA ILE A 55 2.91 -3.39 -12.02
C ILE A 55 3.87 -4.06 -11.03
N PRO A 56 4.44 -5.24 -11.36
CA PRO A 56 5.45 -5.87 -10.54
C PRO A 56 6.80 -5.16 -10.65
N TYR A 57 7.59 -5.22 -9.59
CA TYR A 57 8.94 -4.68 -9.55
C TYR A 57 9.88 -5.56 -8.70
N PRO A 58 11.21 -5.46 -8.87
CA PRO A 58 12.13 -6.36 -8.19
C PRO A 58 12.18 -6.14 -6.67
N TRP A 59 12.42 -7.19 -5.89
CA TRP A 59 12.60 -7.10 -4.42
C TRP A 59 13.72 -6.16 -3.96
N THR A 60 14.62 -5.77 -4.86
CA THR A 60 15.69 -4.79 -4.59
C THR A 60 15.17 -3.38 -4.33
N THR A 61 13.91 -3.07 -4.68
CA THR A 61 13.29 -1.78 -4.34
C THR A 61 12.91 -1.72 -2.86
N GLU A 62 12.46 -2.85 -2.30
CA GLU A 62 12.01 -2.97 -0.91
C GLU A 62 13.17 -3.28 0.04
N PHE A 63 14.18 -4.03 -0.44
CA PHE A 63 15.33 -4.44 0.35
C PHE A 63 16.63 -4.10 -0.39
N ALA A 64 17.56 -3.45 0.30
CA ALA A 64 18.89 -3.18 -0.26
C ALA A 64 19.65 -4.47 -0.63
N GLN A 65 19.39 -5.56 0.09
CA GLN A 65 19.96 -6.90 -0.17
C GLN A 65 18.86 -7.95 0.04
N PRO A 66 18.00 -8.20 -0.97
CA PRO A 66 16.94 -9.18 -0.83
C PRO A 66 17.53 -10.59 -0.70
N PRO A 67 16.98 -11.46 0.16
CA PRO A 67 17.42 -12.84 0.23
C PRO A 67 17.25 -13.56 -1.12
N ALA A 68 18.18 -14.44 -1.48
CA ALA A 68 18.14 -15.16 -2.77
C ALA A 68 16.90 -16.05 -2.97
N TRP A 69 16.22 -16.44 -1.88
CA TRP A 69 14.96 -17.19 -1.95
C TRP A 69 13.75 -16.33 -2.29
N MET A 70 13.89 -15.01 -2.24
CA MET A 70 12.82 -14.05 -2.48
C MET A 70 12.74 -13.75 -3.98
N VAL A 71 12.16 -14.70 -4.71
CA VAL A 71 11.96 -14.64 -6.17
C VAL A 71 10.52 -14.19 -6.46
N GLU A 72 9.69 -15.05 -7.06
CA GLU A 72 8.27 -14.82 -7.22
C GLU A 72 7.46 -15.28 -5.98
N PRO A 73 6.32 -14.62 -5.68
CA PRO A 73 5.81 -13.44 -6.37
C PRO A 73 6.64 -12.18 -6.04
N HIS A 74 6.81 -11.32 -7.04
CA HIS A 74 7.41 -10.01 -6.85
C HIS A 74 6.44 -9.06 -6.13
N PRO A 75 6.96 -8.05 -5.42
CA PRO A 75 6.18 -6.88 -5.04
C PRO A 75 5.53 -6.27 -6.26
N TRP A 76 4.40 -5.62 -6.05
CA TRP A 76 3.66 -4.95 -7.10
C TRP A 76 2.81 -3.84 -6.50
N ASP A 77 2.54 -2.84 -7.31
CA ASP A 77 1.58 -1.78 -7.00
C ASP A 77 0.51 -1.67 -8.09
N TRP A 78 -0.61 -1.04 -7.73
CA TRP A 78 -1.62 -0.67 -8.71
C TRP A 78 -1.20 0.59 -9.45
N MET A 79 -1.16 0.54 -10.78
CA MET A 79 -1.11 1.72 -11.62
C MET A 79 -2.50 1.97 -12.19
N ALA A 80 -3.03 3.17 -11.97
CA ALA A 80 -4.32 3.57 -12.50
C ALA A 80 -4.15 4.71 -13.51
N LEU A 81 -4.60 4.50 -14.74
CA LEU A 81 -4.76 5.55 -15.74
C LEU A 81 -6.18 6.11 -15.64
N ALA A 82 -6.29 7.42 -15.41
CA ALA A 82 -7.57 8.09 -15.33
C ALA A 82 -7.57 9.44 -16.05
N ARG A 83 -8.75 9.87 -16.49
CA ARG A 83 -8.99 11.19 -17.08
C ARG A 83 -9.79 12.03 -16.10
N ARG A 84 -9.44 13.32 -15.95
CA ARG A 84 -10.33 14.26 -15.27
C ARG A 84 -11.66 14.32 -16.02
N ALA A 85 -12.75 14.12 -15.29
CA ALA A 85 -14.11 14.22 -15.80
C ALA A 85 -14.44 15.66 -16.21
#